data_AF-A0A850H8E0-F1
#
_entry.id   AF-A0A850H8E0-F1
#
_cell.length_a   1.000
_cell.length_b   1.000
_cell.length_c   1.000
_cell.angle_alpha   90.00
_cell.angle_beta   90.00
_cell.angle_gamma   90.00
#
_symmetry.space_group_name_H-M   'P 1'
#
loop_
_entity.id
_entity.type
_entity.pdbx_description
1 polymer ?
#
loop_
_entity_poly.entity_id
_entity_poly.type
_entity_poly.pdbx_seq_one_letter_code
_entity_poly.pdbx_strand_id
1 'polypeptide(L)'
;MARRLNLGIAAAGVCLLGAVACSDEVPTQPQAEETTVPEELAGEDEIVQPEGQVEGATPMGERTATIGVLNKRNNLSRDLEMQPGETRRLGNIAVRLSACERTAPWESPQETGAFVQVLVRDANQQSGEGEFRRIFSGWLFKNSPSLNVVEHPIYDVWVKDCAMSFPGEEA
;
A
#
# COMPACT_ATOMS: atom_id res chain seq x y z
N MET A 1 -29.01 -23.69 -64.97
CA MET A 1 -30.20 -23.52 -64.12
C MET A 1 -29.83 -22.48 -63.07
N ALA A 2 -30.16 -21.20 -63.31
CA ALA A 2 -31.37 -20.49 -62.83
C ALA A 2 -31.24 -20.14 -61.33
N ARG A 3 -31.46 -18.91 -60.82
CA ARG A 3 -31.89 -17.58 -61.32
C ARG A 3 -31.52 -16.61 -60.17
N ARG A 4 -30.71 -15.57 -60.39
CA ARG A 4 -31.10 -14.16 -60.59
C ARG A 4 -32.27 -13.64 -59.72
N LEU A 5 -31.91 -12.64 -58.91
CA LEU A 5 -32.70 -11.57 -58.29
C LEU A 5 -33.95 -11.12 -59.06
N ASN A 6 -34.98 -10.74 -58.30
CA ASN A 6 -35.93 -9.63 -58.51
C ASN A 6 -36.60 -9.41 -57.14
N LEU A 7 -36.54 -8.27 -56.43
CA LEU A 7 -36.77 -6.86 -56.75
C LEU A 7 -38.21 -6.53 -57.20
N GLY A 8 -38.86 -5.67 -56.41
CA GLY A 8 -40.18 -5.07 -56.65
C GLY A 8 -41.23 -5.66 -55.72
N ILE A 9 -42.02 -4.90 -54.94
CA ILE A 9 -42.69 -3.65 -55.26
C ILE A 9 -43.06 -2.91 -53.95
N ALA A 10 -42.99 -1.58 -53.99
CA ALA A 10 -43.50 -0.65 -52.98
C ALA A 10 -45.03 -0.62 -52.92
N ALA A 11 -45.62 -0.38 -51.75
CA ALA A 11 -46.70 0.60 -51.56
C ALA A 11 -47.07 0.74 -50.08
N ALA A 12 -47.30 1.99 -49.71
CA ALA A 12 -47.69 2.48 -48.39
C ALA A 12 -49.08 2.02 -47.95
N GLY A 13 -49.33 2.04 -46.63
CA GLY A 13 -50.67 1.87 -46.07
C GLY A 13 -50.68 1.86 -44.54
N VAL A 14 -50.99 3.03 -43.97
CA VAL A 14 -51.18 3.36 -42.56
C VAL A 14 -52.18 2.44 -41.84
N CYS A 15 -51.97 2.12 -40.55
CA CYS A 15 -53.05 2.12 -39.54
C CYS A 15 -52.52 1.96 -38.09
N LEU A 16 -53.22 2.63 -37.20
CA LEU A 16 -52.88 3.02 -35.81
C LEU A 16 -53.16 1.95 -34.73
N LEU A 17 -52.40 2.08 -33.64
CA LEU A 17 -52.76 1.93 -32.21
C LEU A 17 -53.27 0.58 -31.64
N GLY A 18 -52.67 0.17 -30.51
CA GLY A 18 -53.35 -0.59 -29.45
C GLY A 18 -52.51 -1.65 -28.73
N ALA A 19 -52.20 -1.42 -27.46
CA ALA A 19 -51.33 -2.22 -26.57
C ALA A 19 -51.92 -3.55 -26.06
N VAL A 20 -51.06 -4.42 -25.47
CA VAL A 20 -51.22 -5.28 -24.25
C VAL A 20 -50.07 -6.30 -24.25
N ALA A 21 -49.00 -6.05 -23.47
CA ALA A 21 -48.68 -6.61 -22.14
C ALA A 21 -48.17 -8.07 -22.13
N CYS A 22 -46.85 -8.23 -22.17
CA CYS A 22 -46.16 -9.44 -21.73
C CYS A 22 -45.46 -9.14 -20.40
N SER A 23 -45.85 -9.88 -19.37
CA SER A 23 -45.22 -9.90 -18.06
C SER A 23 -43.90 -10.66 -18.14
N ASP A 24 -42.79 -9.95 -17.92
CA ASP A 24 -41.51 -10.52 -17.52
C ASP A 24 -41.04 -9.68 -16.33
N GLU A 25 -41.47 -10.08 -15.13
CA GLU A 25 -41.07 -9.42 -13.89
C GLU A 25 -39.70 -10.00 -13.48
N VAL A 26 -38.64 -9.39 -13.98
CA VAL A 26 -37.27 -9.65 -13.53
C VAL A 26 -37.16 -9.11 -12.10
N PRO A 27 -36.81 -9.93 -11.09
CA PRO A 27 -36.66 -9.42 -9.73
C PRO A 27 -35.50 -8.43 -9.75
N THR A 28 -35.81 -7.17 -9.44
CA THR A 28 -34.80 -6.12 -9.30
C THR A 28 -33.88 -6.53 -8.16
N GLN A 29 -32.64 -6.89 -8.49
CA GLN A 29 -31.61 -7.04 -7.46
C GLN A 29 -31.43 -5.66 -6.81
N PRO A 30 -31.33 -5.57 -5.47
CA PRO A 30 -31.08 -4.29 -4.84
C PRO A 30 -29.73 -3.79 -5.35
N GLN A 31 -29.76 -2.71 -6.14
CA GLN A 31 -28.54 -2.00 -6.49
C GLN A 31 -27.97 -1.49 -5.18
N ALA A 32 -26.70 -1.82 -4.92
CA ALA A 32 -25.96 -1.20 -3.85
C ALA A 32 -25.97 0.30 -4.13
N GLU A 33 -26.82 1.02 -3.40
CA GLU A 33 -26.80 2.47 -3.41
C GLU A 33 -25.45 2.85 -2.81
N GLU A 34 -24.56 3.35 -3.66
CA GLU A 34 -23.26 3.80 -3.22
C GLU A 34 -23.51 4.92 -2.21
N THR A 35 -23.15 4.67 -0.95
CA THR A 35 -23.18 5.70 0.08
C THR A 35 -22.19 6.79 -0.33
N THR A 36 -22.67 7.80 -1.04
CA THR A 36 -21.86 8.98 -1.34
C THR A 36 -21.53 9.63 -0.01
N VAL A 37 -20.23 9.78 0.24
CA VAL A 37 -19.70 10.48 1.40
C VAL A 37 -20.45 11.83 1.50
N PRO A 38 -21.17 12.10 2.60
CA PRO A 38 -21.93 13.35 2.75
C PRO A 38 -21.03 14.56 2.50
N GLU A 39 -21.54 15.58 1.81
CA GLU A 39 -20.79 16.80 1.42
C GLU A 39 -20.23 17.58 2.63
N GLU A 40 -20.77 17.34 3.83
CA GLU A 40 -20.24 17.84 5.11
C GLU A 40 -18.87 17.25 5.49
N LEU A 41 -18.53 16.05 4.98
CA LEU A 41 -17.19 15.45 5.09
C LEU A 41 -16.30 15.82 3.88
N ALA A 42 -16.85 16.49 2.87
CA ALA A 42 -16.13 16.99 1.70
C ALA A 42 -15.71 18.46 1.85
N GLY A 43 -15.82 19.01 3.06
CA GLY A 43 -15.30 20.33 3.37
C GLY A 43 -13.83 20.39 3.02
N GLU A 44 -13.43 21.43 2.28
CA GLU A 44 -12.04 21.75 2.01
C GLU A 44 -11.26 21.78 3.32
N ASP A 45 -10.53 20.70 3.59
CA ASP A 45 -9.47 20.67 4.56
C ASP A 45 -8.53 21.81 4.17
N GLU A 46 -8.60 22.93 4.90
CA GLU A 46 -7.38 23.68 5.15
C GLU A 46 -6.40 22.64 5.67
N ILE A 47 -5.42 22.27 4.83
CA ILE A 47 -4.36 21.33 5.19
C ILE A 47 -3.64 22.00 6.36
N VAL A 48 -4.11 21.75 7.58
CA VAL A 48 -3.38 22.09 8.80
C VAL A 48 -2.09 21.33 8.66
N GLN A 49 -0.99 22.08 8.46
CA GLN A 49 0.34 21.50 8.42
C GLN A 49 0.48 20.62 9.66
N PRO A 50 0.92 19.36 9.53
CA PRO A 50 0.80 18.41 10.62
C PRO A 50 1.49 18.97 11.85
N GLU A 51 0.71 19.23 12.90
CA GLU A 51 1.14 19.74 14.21
C GLU A 51 2.01 18.70 14.98
N GLY A 52 2.54 17.70 14.28
CA GLY A 52 3.39 16.64 14.79
C GLY A 52 4.88 16.79 14.45
N GLN A 53 5.29 17.89 13.80
CA GLN A 53 6.72 18.20 13.67
C GLN A 53 7.15 19.01 14.89
N VAL A 54 7.91 18.37 15.78
CA VAL A 54 8.60 19.09 16.86
C VAL A 54 9.53 20.11 16.20
N GLU A 55 9.29 21.40 16.41
CA GLU A 55 10.10 22.46 15.78
C GLU A 55 11.59 22.27 16.12
N GLY A 56 12.42 22.05 15.10
CA GLY A 56 13.86 21.78 15.28
C GLY A 56 14.25 20.31 15.34
N ALA A 57 13.32 19.36 15.23
CA ALA A 57 13.67 17.96 15.02
C ALA A 57 14.15 17.72 13.58
N THR A 58 14.99 16.70 13.37
CA THR A 58 15.44 16.33 12.01
C THR A 58 14.24 16.02 11.10
N PRO A 59 14.10 16.67 9.93
CA PRO A 59 13.02 16.38 8.99
C PRO A 59 13.07 14.92 8.52
N MET A 60 11.91 14.31 8.26
CA MET A 60 11.81 12.89 7.89
C MET A 60 12.77 12.47 6.77
N GLY A 61 12.91 13.28 5.71
CA GLY A 61 13.75 12.97 4.56
C GLY A 61 15.26 12.92 4.86
N GLU A 62 15.71 13.51 5.96
CA GLU A 62 17.12 13.59 6.36
C GLU A 62 17.49 12.56 7.44
N ARG A 63 16.50 11.80 7.94
CA ARG A 63 16.73 10.76 8.94
C ARG A 63 17.38 9.54 8.31
N THR A 64 18.13 8.80 9.10
CA THR A 64 18.77 7.56 8.64
C THR A 64 18.34 6.41 9.53
N ALA A 65 17.69 5.39 8.96
CA ALA A 65 17.36 4.17 9.70
C ALA A 65 18.41 3.09 9.47
N THR A 66 18.70 2.33 10.53
CA THR A 66 19.49 1.10 10.45
C THR A 66 18.55 -0.08 10.59
N ILE A 67 18.36 -0.83 9.50
CA ILE A 67 17.46 -1.98 9.43
C ILE A 67 18.27 -3.27 9.42
N GLY A 68 18.01 -4.18 10.35
CA GLY A 68 18.61 -5.50 10.38
C GLY A 68 17.85 -6.46 9.46
N VAL A 69 18.58 -7.26 8.68
CA VAL A 69 18.04 -8.34 7.84
C VAL A 69 18.80 -9.63 8.11
N LEU A 70 18.10 -10.68 8.54
CA LEU A 70 18.64 -12.02 8.76
C LEU A 70 18.09 -12.98 7.71
N ASN A 71 18.98 -13.77 7.10
CA ASN A 71 18.58 -14.98 6.41
C ASN A 71 18.70 -16.19 7.36
N LYS A 72 17.55 -16.71 7.77
CA LYS A 72 17.41 -17.83 8.72
C LYS A 72 17.99 -19.14 8.18
N ARG A 73 18.12 -19.31 6.85
CA ARG A 73 18.65 -20.55 6.25
C ARG A 73 20.16 -20.70 6.34
N ASN A 74 20.90 -19.60 6.26
CA ASN A 74 22.35 -19.60 6.23
C ASN A 74 22.98 -18.74 7.34
N ASN A 75 22.15 -18.22 8.26
CA ASN A 75 22.54 -17.38 9.40
C ASN A 75 23.34 -16.12 9.02
N LEU A 76 23.12 -15.59 7.81
CA LEU A 76 23.77 -14.37 7.35
C LEU A 76 22.92 -13.15 7.73
N SER A 77 23.52 -12.25 8.53
CA SER A 77 22.91 -10.98 8.92
C SER A 77 23.58 -9.79 8.21
N ARG A 78 22.77 -8.81 7.81
CA ARG A 78 23.21 -7.55 7.21
C ARG A 78 22.42 -6.40 7.79
N ASP A 79 23.11 -5.30 8.04
CA ASP A 79 22.48 -4.03 8.39
C ASP A 79 22.36 -3.19 7.12
N LEU A 80 21.21 -2.56 6.95
CA LEU A 80 20.90 -1.65 5.87
C LEU A 80 20.72 -0.25 6.47
N GLU A 81 21.69 0.62 6.20
CA GLU A 81 21.54 2.05 6.44
C GLU A 81 20.83 2.68 5.25
N MET A 82 19.70 3.33 5.51
CA MET A 82 18.83 3.86 4.47
C MET A 82 18.01 5.05 4.95
N GLN A 83 17.78 5.99 4.04
CA GLN A 83 16.92 7.15 4.26
C GLN A 83 15.47 6.85 3.87
N PRO A 84 14.48 7.51 4.49
CA PRO A 84 13.08 7.40 4.07
C PRO A 84 12.90 7.66 2.57
N GLY A 85 12.16 6.77 1.90
CA GLY A 85 11.99 6.75 0.44
C GLY A 85 12.94 5.78 -0.29
N GLU A 86 14.03 5.34 0.35
CA GLU A 86 14.96 4.40 -0.27
C GLU A 86 14.42 2.96 -0.27
N THR A 87 14.89 2.19 -1.26
CA THR A 87 14.69 0.75 -1.33
C THR A 87 16.03 0.05 -1.52
N ARG A 88 16.34 -0.91 -0.66
CA ARG A 88 17.59 -1.68 -0.69
C ARG A 88 17.28 -3.16 -0.91
N ARG A 89 18.02 -3.80 -1.83
CA ARG A 89 17.82 -5.21 -2.21
C ARG A 89 19.00 -6.07 -1.77
N LEU A 90 18.71 -7.20 -1.16
CA LEU A 90 19.67 -8.24 -0.77
C LEU A 90 19.24 -9.58 -1.39
N GLY A 91 19.74 -9.89 -2.57
CA GLY A 91 19.36 -11.13 -3.28
C GLY A 91 17.86 -11.16 -3.61
N ASN A 92 17.12 -12.05 -2.95
CA ASN A 92 15.69 -12.30 -3.17
C ASN A 92 14.77 -11.52 -2.21
N ILE A 93 15.32 -10.63 -1.38
CA ILE A 93 14.53 -9.72 -0.53
C ILE A 93 14.85 -8.27 -0.90
N ALA A 94 13.82 -7.42 -0.90
CA ALA A 94 13.93 -5.98 -1.00
C ALA A 94 13.20 -5.35 0.18
N VAL A 95 13.84 -4.37 0.82
CA VAL A 95 13.27 -3.60 1.93
C VAL A 95 13.14 -2.17 1.47
N ARG A 96 11.93 -1.61 1.56
CA ARG A 96 11.65 -0.20 1.32
C ARG A 96 11.36 0.48 2.64
N LEU A 97 12.07 1.56 2.92
CA LEU A 97 11.85 2.41 4.08
C LEU A 97 10.95 3.57 3.67
N SER A 98 9.86 3.81 4.41
CA SER A 98 8.99 4.97 4.16
C SER A 98 9.12 6.05 5.23
N ALA A 99 9.42 5.66 6.47
CA ALA A 99 9.61 6.58 7.59
C ALA A 99 10.43 5.88 8.69
N CYS A 100 11.18 6.65 9.47
CA CYS A 100 11.68 6.20 10.77
C CYS A 100 11.53 7.33 11.81
N GLU A 101 11.32 6.94 13.06
CA GLU A 101 11.08 7.85 14.19
C GLU A 101 11.69 7.26 15.45
N ARG A 102 12.13 8.12 16.36
CA ARG A 102 12.49 7.78 17.74
C ARG A 102 11.72 8.71 18.67
N THR A 103 11.33 8.23 19.84
CA THR A 103 10.73 9.08 20.87
C THR A 103 11.73 10.11 21.39
N ALA A 104 11.26 11.30 21.75
CA ALA A 104 12.10 12.36 22.29
C ALA A 104 12.85 11.92 23.57
N PRO A 105 14.07 12.43 23.85
CA PRO A 105 14.87 12.01 25.00
C PRO A 105 14.18 12.09 26.36
N TRP A 106 13.28 13.07 26.54
CA TRP A 106 12.57 13.35 27.79
C TRP A 106 11.22 12.64 27.92
N GLU A 107 10.79 11.88 26.92
CA GLU A 107 9.55 11.13 26.94
C GLU A 107 9.81 9.67 27.38
N SER A 108 8.79 9.03 27.97
CA SER A 108 8.87 7.66 28.44
C SER A 108 7.54 6.93 28.18
N PRO A 109 7.55 5.69 27.65
CA PRO A 109 8.71 4.86 27.34
C PRO A 109 9.46 5.30 26.08
N GLN A 110 10.76 5.00 26.02
CA GLN A 110 11.55 5.22 24.82
C GLN A 110 11.18 4.19 23.75
N GLU A 111 10.88 4.68 22.55
CA GLU A 111 10.64 3.85 21.38
C GLU A 111 11.48 4.29 20.19
N THR A 112 11.69 3.34 19.29
CA THR A 112 12.32 3.58 18.00
C THR A 112 11.63 2.71 16.97
N GLY A 113 11.04 3.33 15.97
CA GLY A 113 10.21 2.66 14.98
C GLY A 113 10.60 3.01 13.55
N ALA A 114 10.26 2.12 12.62
CA ALA A 114 10.33 2.40 11.20
C ALA A 114 9.18 1.76 10.44
N PHE A 115 8.60 2.51 9.51
CA PHE A 115 7.63 1.96 8.56
C PHE A 115 8.38 1.35 7.39
N VAL A 116 8.30 0.02 7.28
CA VAL A 116 8.97 -0.74 6.22
C VAL A 116 7.98 -1.53 5.39
N GLN A 117 8.32 -1.71 4.13
CA GLN A 117 7.69 -2.67 3.25
C GLN A 117 8.73 -3.70 2.85
N VAL A 118 8.40 -4.98 3.07
CA VAL A 118 9.29 -6.08 2.72
C VAL A 118 8.71 -6.81 1.54
N LEU A 119 9.50 -6.92 0.48
CA LEU A 119 9.17 -7.65 -0.73
C LEU A 119 10.13 -8.82 -0.89
N VAL A 120 9.62 -9.97 -1.29
CA VAL A 120 10.44 -11.15 -1.57
C VAL A 120 10.12 -11.70 -2.94
N ARG A 121 11.15 -12.22 -3.58
CA ARG A 121 11.06 -13.02 -4.80
C ARG A 121 11.14 -14.49 -4.42
N ASP A 122 10.20 -15.29 -4.90
CA ASP A 122 10.28 -16.74 -4.74
C ASP A 122 11.38 -17.30 -5.64
N ALA A 123 12.31 -18.05 -5.04
CA ALA A 123 13.40 -18.70 -5.74
C ALA A 123 12.96 -19.97 -6.49
N ASN A 124 11.78 -20.51 -6.18
CA ASN A 124 11.25 -21.74 -6.80
C ASN A 124 10.52 -21.49 -8.12
N GLN A 125 10.27 -20.23 -8.48
CA GLN A 125 9.71 -19.88 -9.79
C GLN A 125 10.83 -19.99 -10.84
N GLN A 126 10.73 -21.04 -11.68
CA GLN A 126 11.77 -21.46 -12.63
C GLN A 126 11.96 -20.49 -13.80
N SER A 127 11.01 -19.58 -14.04
CA SER A 127 11.23 -18.40 -14.86
C SER A 127 12.03 -17.38 -14.04
N GLY A 128 13.26 -17.06 -14.43
CA GLY A 128 14.15 -16.09 -13.77
C GLY A 128 13.60 -14.65 -13.64
N GLU A 129 12.32 -14.45 -13.93
CA GLU A 129 11.52 -13.23 -13.92
C GLU A 129 10.48 -13.21 -12.79
N GLY A 130 10.69 -13.98 -11.71
CA GLY A 130 9.78 -13.95 -10.56
C GLY A 130 9.55 -12.53 -10.03
N GLU A 131 8.28 -12.13 -9.90
CA GLU A 131 7.88 -10.82 -9.37
C GLU A 131 8.21 -10.71 -7.87
N PHE A 132 8.59 -9.50 -7.44
CA PHE A 132 8.73 -9.20 -6.02
C PHE A 132 7.34 -9.01 -5.41
N ARG A 133 6.92 -9.95 -4.56
CA ARG A 133 5.66 -9.85 -3.83
C ARG A 133 5.91 -9.22 -2.47
N ARG A 134 5.12 -8.20 -2.13
CA ARG A 134 5.10 -7.62 -0.78
C ARG A 134 4.55 -8.65 0.21
N ILE A 135 5.35 -8.99 1.22
CA ILE A 135 4.98 -9.89 2.31
C ILE A 135 4.67 -9.15 3.61
N PHE A 136 5.16 -7.92 3.75
CA PHE A 136 4.96 -7.11 4.94
C PHE A 136 4.85 -5.64 4.58
N SER A 137 4.05 -4.90 5.35
CA SER A 137 3.90 -3.45 5.25
C SER A 137 3.40 -2.92 6.59
N GLY A 138 4.23 -2.23 7.33
CA GLY A 138 3.85 -1.72 8.64
C GLY A 138 5.01 -1.13 9.42
N TRP A 139 4.69 -0.64 10.61
CA TRP A 139 5.66 -0.18 11.58
C TRP A 139 6.31 -1.37 12.28
N LEU A 140 7.62 -1.31 12.43
CA LEU A 140 8.41 -2.20 13.28
C LEU A 140 9.00 -1.39 14.43
N PHE A 141 9.12 -1.99 15.61
CA PHE A 141 9.55 -1.33 16.83
C PHE A 141 10.77 -2.04 17.43
N LYS A 142 11.83 -1.27 17.70
CA LYS A 142 13.07 -1.76 18.30
C LYS A 142 12.86 -2.19 19.76
N ASN A 143 12.16 -1.35 20.55
CA ASN A 143 12.03 -1.56 21.99
C ASN A 143 10.85 -2.50 22.31
N SER A 144 9.83 -2.56 21.45
CA SER A 144 8.68 -3.45 21.60
C SER A 144 8.43 -4.34 20.37
N PRO A 145 9.31 -5.32 20.05
CA PRO A 145 9.17 -6.17 18.86
C PRO A 145 7.87 -6.97 18.80
N SER A 146 7.24 -7.26 19.95
CA SER A 146 5.98 -8.00 20.02
C SER A 146 4.78 -7.23 19.46
N LEU A 147 4.88 -5.92 19.23
CA LEU A 147 3.78 -5.12 18.66
C LEU A 147 3.58 -5.42 17.17
N ASN A 148 4.64 -5.71 16.43
CA ASN A 148 4.57 -6.03 15.01
C ASN A 148 5.86 -6.69 14.53
N VAL A 149 5.74 -7.78 13.76
CA VAL A 149 6.87 -8.61 13.31
C VAL A 149 6.73 -8.99 11.85
N VAL A 150 7.86 -9.09 11.14
CA VAL A 150 7.92 -9.63 9.78
C VAL A 150 7.91 -11.16 9.81
N GLU A 151 6.76 -11.75 9.53
CA GLU A 151 6.62 -13.21 9.48
C GLU A 151 7.00 -13.78 8.10
N HIS A 152 8.22 -14.32 7.99
CA HIS A 152 8.67 -15.04 6.80
C HIS A 152 9.56 -16.24 7.16
N PRO A 153 9.45 -17.39 6.44
CA PRO A 153 10.22 -18.60 6.75
C PRO A 153 11.74 -18.47 6.54
N ILE A 154 12.18 -17.57 5.64
CA ILE A 154 13.59 -17.43 5.26
C ILE A 154 14.20 -16.14 5.81
N TYR A 155 13.42 -15.07 5.94
CA TYR A 155 13.94 -13.74 6.22
C TYR A 155 13.35 -13.24 7.53
N ASP A 156 14.18 -12.54 8.30
CA ASP A 156 13.75 -11.71 9.42
C ASP A 156 14.18 -10.28 9.16
N VAL A 157 13.32 -9.32 9.48
CA VAL A 157 13.60 -7.89 9.29
C VAL A 157 13.15 -7.13 10.52
N TRP A 158 14.05 -6.34 11.11
CA TRP A 158 13.79 -5.57 12.32
C TRP A 158 14.51 -4.22 12.29
N VAL A 159 14.03 -3.29 13.11
CA VAL A 159 14.63 -1.96 13.25
C VAL A 159 15.72 -2.03 14.31
N LYS A 160 16.91 -1.50 14.00
CA LYS A 160 18.01 -1.37 14.96
C LYS A 160 18.16 0.05 15.46
N ASP A 161 17.93 1.04 14.59
CA ASP A 161 18.06 2.45 14.98
C ASP A 161 17.37 3.40 14.00
N CYS A 162 17.09 4.62 14.44
CA CYS A 162 16.73 5.76 13.60
C CYS A 162 17.54 6.97 14.10
N ALA A 163 18.55 7.34 13.33
CA ALA A 163 19.38 8.50 13.58
C ALA A 163 18.62 9.78 13.20
N MET A 164 18.29 10.55 14.23
CA MET A 164 17.65 11.85 14.17
C MET A 164 17.94 12.60 15.48
N SER A 165 17.78 13.92 15.48
CA SER A 165 18.00 14.80 16.63
C SER A 165 16.72 15.52 17.03
N PHE A 166 16.56 15.78 18.32
CA PHE A 166 15.54 16.67 18.87
C PHE A 166 16.11 18.01 19.31
N PRO A 167 15.32 19.09 19.26
CA PRO A 167 15.73 20.37 19.84
C PRO A 167 15.98 20.18 21.36
N GLY A 168 17.14 20.64 21.84
CA GLY A 168 17.49 20.54 23.28
C GLY A 168 18.08 19.19 23.73
N GLU A 169 18.34 18.24 22.82
CA GLU A 169 19.07 16.99 23.14
C GLU A 169 20.57 17.21 23.40
N GLU A 170 21.13 18.37 23.01
CA GLU A 170 22.55 18.71 23.13
C GLU A 170 22.96 19.31 24.50
N ALA A 171 22.08 19.29 25.50
CA ALA A 171 22.29 19.94 26.82
C ALA A 171 22.82 19.00 27.91
#